data_AF-A0A6J7I6W3-F1
#
_entry.id   AF-A0A6J7I6W3-F1
#
_cell.length_a   1.000
_cell.length_b   1.000
_cell.length_c   1.000
_cell.angle_alpha   90.00
_cell.angle_beta   90.00
_cell.angle_gamma   90.00
#
_symmetry.space_group_name_H-M   'P 1'
#
loop_
_entity.id
_entity.type
_entity.pdbx_description
1 polymer ?
#
loop_
_entity_poly.entity_id
_entity_poly.type
_entity_poly.pdbx_seq_one_letter_code
_entity_poly.pdbx_strand_id
1 'polypeptide(L)'
;MDIEDNDSPVADDEVEPLSFRARTARVLALLAVLVIAGLWGWALFFPPSETPPATLKDRNFPEAAEAICTKAAEQLSIFPKSYATPNPIERAEVVAKTDVILYAMVDQLKGVALPSDANEASNITEWLGDWRIYVGDRETYAAALKNDPDARFYVSVKEKQQITKPIDFFATMNKMYNCVTPDDIE
;
A
#
# COMPACT_ATOMS: atom_id res chain seq x y z
N MET A 1 23.24 -86.92 36.80
CA MET A 1 23.13 -86.09 38.01
C MET A 1 24.41 -85.30 38.02
N ASP A 2 24.31 -84.00 37.74
CA ASP A 2 25.10 -82.93 38.36
C ASP A 2 24.67 -81.61 37.68
N ILE A 3 23.84 -80.91 38.45
CA ILE A 3 23.49 -79.49 38.36
C ILE A 3 24.70 -78.78 39.01
N GLU A 4 25.27 -77.70 38.47
CA GLU A 4 24.77 -76.33 38.54
C GLU A 4 25.86 -75.47 37.88
N ASP A 5 25.50 -74.51 37.03
CA ASP A 5 26.30 -73.30 36.93
C ASP A 5 25.34 -72.13 36.77
N ASN A 6 25.26 -71.33 37.83
CA ASN A 6 24.42 -70.14 37.91
C ASN A 6 25.30 -68.90 38.10
N ASP A 7 25.02 -67.96 37.20
CA ASP A 7 25.08 -66.50 37.34
C ASP A 7 26.33 -65.71 36.86
N SER A 8 26.15 -65.18 35.65
CA SER A 8 26.47 -63.86 35.07
C SER A 8 27.70 -63.07 35.52
N PRO A 9 28.36 -62.44 34.53
CA PRO A 9 28.53 -61.00 34.61
C PRO A 9 28.18 -60.26 33.30
N VAL A 10 27.42 -59.18 33.50
CA VAL A 10 27.51 -57.86 32.84
C VAL A 10 27.15 -57.80 31.35
N ALA A 11 26.01 -57.16 31.08
CA ALA A 11 25.70 -56.57 29.78
C ALA A 11 26.75 -55.50 29.44
N ASP A 12 27.56 -55.76 28.42
CA ASP A 12 28.32 -54.71 27.75
C ASP A 12 27.38 -54.00 26.76
N ASP A 13 27.02 -52.76 27.09
CA ASP A 13 26.42 -51.81 26.17
C ASP A 13 27.43 -51.51 25.04
N GLU A 14 27.35 -52.26 23.94
CA GLU A 14 28.05 -51.90 22.71
C GLU A 14 27.43 -50.63 22.11
N VAL A 15 28.10 -49.51 22.36
CA VAL A 15 27.81 -48.19 21.77
C VAL A 15 28.02 -48.27 20.25
N GLU A 16 26.94 -48.43 19.49
CA GLU A 16 26.96 -48.37 18.03
C GLU A 16 27.61 -47.06 17.53
N PRO A 17 28.53 -47.10 16.54
CA PRO A 17 29.20 -45.92 16.06
C PRO A 17 28.32 -45.13 15.08
N LEU A 18 27.37 -44.36 15.61
CA LEU A 18 26.64 -43.30 14.88
C LEU A 18 27.55 -42.08 14.57
N SER A 19 28.84 -42.27 14.30
CA SER A 19 29.81 -41.18 14.46
C SER A 19 30.16 -40.43 13.17
N PHE A 20 30.13 -41.04 11.97
CA PHE A 20 30.59 -40.33 10.76
C PHE A 20 29.47 -39.55 10.06
N ARG A 21 28.34 -40.21 9.74
CA ARG A 21 27.18 -39.57 9.08
C ARG A 21 26.55 -38.46 9.93
N ALA A 22 26.45 -38.67 11.24
CA ALA A 22 25.91 -37.66 12.16
C ALA A 22 26.83 -36.46 12.32
N ARG A 23 28.16 -36.65 12.31
CA ARG A 23 29.13 -35.54 12.34
C ARG A 23 29.08 -34.72 11.05
N THR A 24 29.07 -35.35 9.88
CA THR A 24 28.91 -34.64 8.60
C THR A 24 27.59 -33.88 8.52
N ALA A 25 26.48 -34.48 8.96
CA ALA A 25 25.18 -33.81 8.99
C ALA A 25 25.17 -32.61 9.94
N ARG A 26 25.80 -32.72 11.11
CA ARG A 26 25.95 -31.60 12.06
C ARG A 26 26.80 -30.47 11.49
N VAL A 27 27.91 -30.78 10.80
CA VAL A 27 28.77 -29.77 10.16
C VAL A 27 28.02 -29.04 9.04
N LEU A 28 27.29 -29.76 8.19
CA LEU A 28 26.47 -29.16 7.14
C LEU A 28 25.34 -28.30 7.72
N ALA A 29 24.69 -28.76 8.80
CA ALA A 29 23.65 -27.99 9.48
C ALA A 29 24.22 -26.70 10.10
N LEU A 30 25.39 -26.77 10.74
CA LEU A 30 26.07 -25.58 11.27
C LEU A 30 26.47 -24.61 10.17
N LEU A 31 26.98 -25.10 9.03
CA LEU A 31 27.28 -24.27 7.87
C LEU A 31 26.02 -23.60 7.31
N ALA A 32 24.92 -24.34 7.19
CA ALA A 32 23.64 -23.78 6.73
C ALA A 32 23.14 -22.68 7.68
N VAL A 33 23.23 -22.91 9.00
CA VAL A 33 22.88 -21.90 10.01
C VAL A 33 23.76 -20.65 9.87
N LEU A 34 25.06 -20.81 9.67
CA LEU A 34 25.98 -19.67 9.49
C LEU A 34 25.70 -18.89 8.20
N VAL A 35 25.38 -19.57 7.09
CA VAL A 35 25.00 -18.92 5.84
C VAL A 35 23.69 -18.17 5.99
N ILE A 36 22.68 -18.79 6.62
CA ILE A 36 21.39 -18.15 6.89
C ILE A 36 21.58 -16.95 7.81
N ALA A 37 22.32 -17.10 8.91
CA ALA A 37 22.60 -16.01 9.84
C ALA A 37 23.39 -14.87 9.18
N GLY A 38 24.35 -15.19 8.30
CA GLY A 38 25.08 -14.21 7.50
C GLY A 38 24.19 -13.47 6.50
N LEU A 39 23.29 -14.18 5.82
CA LEU A 39 22.31 -13.59 4.91
C LEU A 39 21.37 -12.64 5.65
N TRP A 40 20.85 -13.05 6.81
CA TRP A 40 19.99 -12.20 7.63
C TRP A 40 20.74 -11.00 8.21
N GLY A 41 21.98 -11.19 8.68
CA GLY A 41 22.83 -10.09 9.11
C GLY A 41 23.02 -9.08 7.99
N TRP A 42 23.41 -9.54 6.80
CA TRP A 42 23.56 -8.66 5.64
C TRP A 42 22.25 -7.94 5.27
N ALA A 43 21.13 -8.64 5.20
CA ALA A 43 19.84 -8.05 4.84
C ALA A 43 19.35 -6.99 5.86
N LEU A 44 19.63 -7.18 7.15
CA LEU A 44 19.25 -6.24 8.20
C LEU A 44 20.13 -4.98 8.24
N PHE A 45 21.43 -5.11 7.92
CA PHE A 45 22.37 -3.99 7.99
C PHE A 45 22.59 -3.28 6.65
N PHE A 46 22.28 -3.92 5.53
CA PHE A 46 22.40 -3.37 4.17
C PHE A 46 21.13 -3.61 3.35
N PRO A 47 19.95 -3.14 3.80
CA PRO A 47 18.79 -3.15 2.92
C PRO A 47 19.12 -2.31 1.68
N PRO A 48 18.77 -2.76 0.47
CA PRO A 48 18.86 -1.88 -0.69
C PRO A 48 18.02 -0.63 -0.38
N SER A 49 18.62 0.55 -0.57
CA SER A 49 17.93 1.82 -0.37
C SER A 49 16.95 2.04 -1.52
N GLU A 50 15.92 1.21 -1.60
CA GLU A 50 14.82 1.42 -2.53
C GLU A 50 13.93 2.48 -1.89
N THR A 51 14.13 3.73 -2.30
CA THR A 51 13.07 4.73 -2.17
C THR A 51 11.82 4.13 -2.80
N PRO A 52 10.68 4.05 -2.09
CA PRO A 52 9.51 3.39 -2.63
C PRO A 52 9.16 3.96 -4.01
N PRO A 53 8.68 3.11 -4.94
CA PRO A 53 8.35 3.55 -6.28
C PRO A 53 7.44 4.79 -6.24
N ALA A 54 7.71 5.75 -7.13
CA ALA A 54 7.01 7.03 -7.24
C ALA A 54 7.23 8.06 -6.11
N THR A 55 8.22 7.85 -5.22
CA THR A 55 8.72 8.94 -4.35
C THR A 55 9.46 9.99 -5.17
N LEU A 56 9.04 11.26 -5.09
CA LEU A 56 9.65 12.38 -5.78
C LEU A 56 10.86 12.91 -5.01
N LYS A 57 11.98 13.09 -5.72
CA LYS A 57 13.21 13.70 -5.16
C LYS A 57 13.06 15.21 -5.15
N ASP A 58 12.52 15.78 -6.23
CA ASP A 58 12.17 17.19 -6.27
C ASP A 58 10.93 17.44 -5.39
N ARG A 59 11.07 18.35 -4.42
CA ARG A 59 10.03 18.66 -3.43
C ARG A 59 9.11 19.81 -3.85
N ASN A 60 9.43 20.52 -4.93
CA ASN A 60 8.65 21.66 -5.41
C ASN A 60 7.20 21.27 -5.74
N PHE A 61 7.00 20.15 -6.46
CA PHE A 61 5.65 19.69 -6.79
C PHE A 61 4.87 19.26 -5.53
N PRO A 62 5.40 18.37 -4.66
CA PRO A 62 4.70 18.00 -3.42
C PRO A 62 4.31 19.16 -2.52
N GLU A 63 5.18 20.15 -2.34
CA GLU A 63 4.90 21.31 -1.49
C GLU A 63 3.77 22.17 -2.06
N ALA A 64 3.78 22.43 -3.37
CA ALA A 64 2.70 23.15 -4.04
C ALA A 64 1.39 22.35 -4.04
N ALA A 65 1.47 21.06 -4.28
CA ALA A 65 0.32 20.17 -4.31
C ALA A 65 -0.38 20.10 -2.94
N GLU A 66 0.37 19.92 -1.86
CA GLU A 66 -0.20 19.91 -0.50
C GLU A 66 -0.94 21.21 -0.17
N ALA A 67 -0.41 22.37 -0.57
CA ALA A 67 -1.09 23.65 -0.36
C ALA A 67 -2.41 23.75 -1.16
N ILE A 68 -2.41 23.25 -2.40
CA ILE A 68 -3.62 23.21 -3.25
C ILE A 68 -4.68 22.28 -2.64
N CYS A 69 -4.28 21.06 -2.25
CA CYS A 69 -5.18 20.08 -1.68
C CYS A 69 -5.70 20.49 -0.30
N THR A 70 -4.89 21.17 0.52
CA THR A 70 -5.34 21.73 1.80
C THR A 70 -6.48 22.71 1.59
N LYS A 71 -6.36 23.62 0.63
CA LYS A 71 -7.43 24.56 0.28
C LYS A 71 -8.68 23.85 -0.23
N ALA A 72 -8.52 22.79 -1.04
CA ALA A 72 -9.64 21.99 -1.49
C ALA A 72 -10.33 21.27 -0.32
N ALA A 73 -9.57 20.68 0.61
CA ALA A 73 -10.08 20.03 1.80
C ALA A 73 -10.87 20.99 2.70
N GLU A 74 -10.39 22.23 2.88
CA GLU A 74 -11.13 23.29 3.57
C GLU A 74 -12.48 23.56 2.91
N GLN A 75 -12.53 23.66 1.57
CA GLN A 75 -13.77 23.87 0.84
C GLN A 75 -14.73 22.66 0.94
N LEU A 76 -14.19 21.44 0.87
CA LEU A 76 -14.98 20.20 1.02
C LEU A 76 -15.59 20.10 2.42
N SER A 77 -14.88 20.58 3.47
CA SER A 77 -15.34 20.50 4.87
C SER A 77 -16.62 21.28 5.16
N ILE A 78 -17.00 22.21 4.28
CA ILE A 78 -18.22 23.02 4.40
C ILE A 78 -19.48 22.17 4.06
N PHE A 79 -19.30 21.10 3.29
CA PHE A 79 -20.40 20.26 2.85
C PHE A 79 -20.69 19.14 3.86
N PRO A 80 -21.97 18.75 4.04
CA PRO A 80 -22.27 17.53 4.76
C PRO A 80 -21.65 16.34 4.02
N LYS A 81 -21.32 15.29 4.75
CA LYS A 81 -20.95 14.01 4.15
C LYS A 81 -22.13 13.47 3.33
N SER A 82 -21.86 12.92 2.16
CA SER A 82 -22.91 12.46 1.23
C SER A 82 -23.71 11.31 1.84
N TYR A 83 -23.05 10.38 2.55
CA TYR A 83 -23.74 9.30 3.28
C TYR A 83 -24.69 9.81 4.38
N ALA A 84 -24.44 11.00 4.92
CA ALA A 84 -25.27 11.64 5.94
C ALA A 84 -26.49 12.38 5.34
N THR A 85 -26.62 12.41 4.01
CA THR A 85 -27.74 13.02 3.28
C THR A 85 -28.73 11.92 2.85
N PRO A 86 -29.88 11.75 3.53
CA PRO A 86 -30.77 10.61 3.29
C PRO A 86 -31.51 10.68 1.95
N ASN A 87 -31.87 11.90 1.52
CA ASN A 87 -32.55 12.11 0.24
C ASN A 87 -31.55 11.89 -0.91
N PRO A 88 -31.81 10.94 -1.83
CA PRO A 88 -30.88 10.61 -2.91
C PRO A 88 -30.65 11.78 -3.89
N ILE A 89 -31.65 12.63 -4.12
CA ILE A 89 -31.51 13.80 -4.99
C ILE A 89 -30.60 14.85 -4.34
N GLU A 90 -30.82 15.13 -3.05
CA GLU A 90 -29.95 16.04 -2.29
C GLU A 90 -28.52 15.47 -2.17
N ARG A 91 -28.38 14.15 -1.97
CA ARG A 91 -27.08 13.48 -1.96
C ARG A 91 -26.36 13.66 -3.29
N ALA A 92 -27.05 13.47 -4.41
CA ALA A 92 -26.50 13.70 -5.75
C ALA A 92 -26.03 15.15 -5.92
N GLU A 93 -26.77 16.12 -5.40
CA GLU A 93 -26.36 17.53 -5.43
C GLU A 93 -25.13 17.82 -4.57
N VAL A 94 -25.01 17.18 -3.39
CA VAL A 94 -23.83 17.32 -2.54
C VAL A 94 -22.59 16.78 -3.28
N VAL A 95 -22.67 15.56 -3.84
CA VAL A 95 -21.57 14.97 -4.61
C VAL A 95 -21.21 15.86 -5.80
N ALA A 96 -22.18 16.33 -6.58
CA ALA A 96 -21.91 17.20 -7.72
C ALA A 96 -21.23 18.53 -7.31
N LYS A 97 -21.58 19.10 -6.15
CA LYS A 97 -20.94 20.33 -5.64
C LYS A 97 -19.51 20.06 -5.17
N THR A 98 -19.26 18.92 -4.51
CA THR A 98 -17.90 18.55 -4.09
C THR A 98 -17.02 18.15 -5.28
N ASP A 99 -17.58 17.56 -6.34
CA ASP A 99 -16.85 17.23 -7.57
C ASP A 99 -16.32 18.47 -8.29
N VAL A 100 -17.06 19.59 -8.27
CA VAL A 100 -16.56 20.88 -8.81
C VAL A 100 -15.28 21.32 -8.09
N ILE A 101 -15.21 21.13 -6.77
CA ILE A 101 -14.02 21.45 -5.97
C ILE A 101 -12.86 20.53 -6.35
N LEU A 102 -13.12 19.22 -6.48
CA LEU A 102 -12.09 18.25 -6.85
C LEU A 102 -11.57 18.47 -8.27
N TYR A 103 -12.42 18.75 -9.26
CA TYR A 103 -11.96 19.10 -10.60
C TYR A 103 -11.10 20.37 -10.58
N ALA A 104 -11.51 21.41 -9.86
CA ALA A 104 -10.73 22.64 -9.71
C ALA A 104 -9.37 22.39 -9.01
N MET A 105 -9.33 21.47 -8.04
CA MET A 105 -8.09 21.03 -7.39
C MET A 105 -7.16 20.35 -8.40
N VAL A 106 -7.67 19.38 -9.18
CA VAL A 106 -6.88 18.66 -10.20
C VAL A 106 -6.41 19.60 -11.32
N ASP A 107 -7.22 20.59 -11.71
CA ASP A 107 -6.82 21.64 -12.66
C ASP A 107 -5.69 22.51 -12.12
N GLN A 108 -5.75 22.90 -10.84
CA GLN A 108 -4.66 23.65 -10.19
C GLN A 108 -3.38 22.82 -10.09
N LEU A 109 -3.48 21.54 -9.71
CA LEU A 109 -2.33 20.63 -9.64
C LEU A 109 -1.66 20.45 -11.00
N LYS A 110 -2.45 20.36 -12.08
CA LYS A 110 -1.93 20.29 -13.45
C LYS A 110 -1.17 21.56 -13.88
N GLY A 111 -1.45 22.69 -13.25
CA GLY A 111 -0.74 23.96 -13.47
C GLY A 111 0.61 24.06 -12.76
N VAL A 112 0.94 23.12 -11.86
CA VAL A 112 2.22 23.11 -11.14
C VAL A 112 3.33 22.64 -12.06
N ALA A 113 4.50 23.29 -11.98
CA ALA A 113 5.66 22.89 -12.76
C ALA A 113 6.10 21.45 -12.41
N LEU A 114 6.27 20.61 -13.44
CA LEU A 114 6.76 19.25 -13.27
C LEU A 114 8.29 19.25 -13.07
N PRO A 115 8.83 18.27 -12.32
CA PRO A 115 10.27 18.05 -12.23
C PRO A 115 10.89 17.82 -13.62
N SER A 116 12.16 18.19 -13.78
CA SER A 116 12.91 17.95 -15.02
C SER A 116 13.21 16.46 -15.27
N ASP A 117 13.19 15.64 -14.22
CA ASP A 117 13.33 14.19 -14.35
C ASP A 117 12.06 13.60 -15.00
N ALA A 118 12.26 12.90 -16.13
CA ALA A 118 11.16 12.40 -16.95
C ALA A 118 10.34 11.32 -16.24
N ASN A 119 10.94 10.51 -15.36
CA ASN A 119 10.21 9.48 -14.63
C ASN A 119 9.34 10.12 -13.53
N GLU A 120 9.89 11.09 -12.79
CA GLU A 120 9.12 11.87 -11.80
C GLU A 120 7.95 12.62 -12.45
N ALA A 121 8.18 13.29 -13.59
CA ALA A 121 7.13 13.95 -14.35
C ALA A 121 6.07 12.97 -14.88
N SER A 122 6.48 11.77 -15.33
CA SER A 122 5.55 10.72 -15.77
C SER A 122 4.69 10.22 -14.61
N ASN A 123 5.26 9.97 -13.44
CA ASN A 123 4.52 9.51 -12.26
C ASN A 123 3.47 10.55 -11.82
N ILE A 124 3.81 11.84 -11.84
CA ILE A 124 2.85 12.91 -11.55
C ILE A 124 1.72 12.93 -12.58
N THR A 125 2.06 12.82 -13.87
CA THR A 125 1.07 12.83 -14.95
C THR A 125 0.09 11.66 -14.82
N GLU A 126 0.61 10.48 -14.48
CA GLU A 126 -0.20 9.28 -14.23
C GLU A 126 -1.11 9.46 -13.01
N TRP A 127 -0.56 9.97 -11.90
CA TRP A 127 -1.34 10.26 -10.69
C TRP A 127 -2.47 11.28 -10.92
N LEU A 128 -2.22 12.32 -11.73
CA LEU A 128 -3.27 13.28 -12.13
C LEU A 128 -4.33 12.63 -13.04
N GLY A 129 -3.93 11.68 -13.88
CA GLY A 129 -4.85 10.87 -14.68
C GLY A 129 -5.77 10.01 -13.81
N ASP A 130 -5.20 9.36 -12.79
CA ASP A 130 -5.96 8.56 -11.84
C ASP A 130 -6.98 9.42 -11.07
N TRP A 131 -6.58 10.62 -10.62
CA TRP A 131 -7.49 11.60 -10.02
C TRP A 131 -8.66 11.97 -10.92
N ARG A 132 -8.44 12.18 -12.22
CA ARG A 132 -9.52 12.51 -13.17
C ARG A 132 -10.52 11.38 -13.29
N ILE A 133 -10.04 10.13 -13.32
CA ILE A 133 -10.91 8.96 -13.37
C ILE A 133 -11.74 8.87 -12.08
N TYR A 134 -11.10 9.01 -10.91
CA TYR A 134 -11.82 9.00 -9.62
C TYR A 134 -12.93 10.06 -9.56
N VAL A 135 -12.68 11.31 -9.99
CA VAL A 135 -13.74 12.33 -10.02
C VAL A 135 -14.83 12.01 -11.04
N GLY A 136 -14.49 11.38 -12.17
CA GLY A 136 -15.48 10.89 -13.15
C GLY A 136 -16.35 9.75 -12.61
N ASP A 137 -15.80 8.86 -11.78
CA ASP A 137 -16.57 7.82 -11.08
C ASP A 137 -17.61 8.45 -10.13
N ARG A 138 -17.24 9.53 -9.44
CA ARG A 138 -18.13 10.29 -8.54
C ARG A 138 -19.25 10.98 -9.29
N GLU A 139 -18.95 11.58 -10.45
CA GLU A 139 -19.96 12.17 -11.32
C GLU A 139 -20.97 11.12 -11.82
N THR A 140 -20.47 9.94 -12.18
CA THR A 140 -21.31 8.80 -12.60
C THR A 140 -22.25 8.37 -11.48
N TYR A 141 -21.74 8.31 -10.24
CA TYR A 141 -22.55 8.02 -9.06
C TYR A 141 -23.62 9.08 -8.78
N ALA A 142 -23.26 10.36 -8.84
CA ALA A 142 -24.22 11.45 -8.67
C ALA A 142 -25.32 11.42 -9.74
N ALA A 143 -25.00 11.06 -10.99
CA ALA A 143 -25.97 10.88 -12.04
C ALA A 143 -26.90 9.67 -11.79
N ALA A 144 -26.36 8.56 -11.28
CA ALA A 144 -27.12 7.36 -10.97
C ALA A 144 -28.16 7.59 -9.85
N LEU A 145 -27.78 8.30 -8.78
CA LEU A 145 -28.65 8.63 -7.66
C LEU A 145 -29.96 9.35 -8.04
N LYS A 146 -29.96 10.06 -9.18
CA LYS A 146 -31.17 10.75 -9.68
C LYS A 146 -32.24 9.80 -10.18
N ASN A 147 -31.86 8.58 -10.56
CA ASN A 147 -32.75 7.58 -11.16
C ASN A 147 -32.87 6.31 -10.28
N ASP A 148 -31.86 6.05 -9.45
CA ASP A 148 -31.79 4.90 -8.55
C ASP A 148 -31.40 5.37 -7.14
N PRO A 149 -32.37 5.48 -6.20
CA PRO A 149 -32.09 5.84 -4.81
C PRO A 149 -31.10 4.93 -4.09
N ASP A 150 -30.98 3.68 -4.54
CA ASP A 150 -30.13 2.63 -3.95
C ASP A 150 -28.81 2.47 -4.72
N ALA A 151 -28.49 3.39 -5.64
CA ALA A 151 -27.25 3.39 -6.39
C ALA A 151 -26.05 3.28 -5.44
N ARG A 152 -25.09 2.43 -5.79
CA ARG A 152 -23.85 2.25 -5.04
C ARG A 152 -22.74 3.04 -5.69
N PHE A 153 -21.87 3.61 -4.85
CA PHE A 153 -20.64 4.21 -5.33
C PHE A 153 -19.66 3.08 -5.72
N TYR A 154 -19.11 3.20 -6.92
CA TYR A 154 -18.09 2.30 -7.43
C TYR A 154 -16.94 3.14 -7.95
N VAL A 155 -15.73 2.72 -7.64
CA VAL A 155 -14.51 3.32 -8.17
C VAL A 155 -13.87 2.40 -9.20
N SER A 156 -13.31 2.99 -10.23
CA SER A 156 -12.60 2.31 -11.31
C SER A 156 -11.44 1.48 -10.77
N VAL A 157 -11.09 0.42 -11.52
CA VAL A 157 -10.01 -0.51 -11.16
C VAL A 157 -8.79 -0.28 -12.02
N LYS A 158 -7.63 -0.10 -11.38
CA LYS A 158 -6.31 -0.04 -11.99
C LYS A 158 -5.43 -1.17 -11.45
N GLU A 159 -4.86 -1.98 -12.33
CA GLU A 159 -3.98 -3.09 -11.97
C GLU A 159 -4.54 -4.02 -10.86
N LYS A 160 -5.83 -4.35 -10.95
CA LYS A 160 -6.59 -5.18 -9.98
C LYS A 160 -6.82 -4.54 -8.61
N GLN A 161 -6.57 -3.25 -8.46
CA GLN A 161 -6.84 -2.47 -7.27
C GLN A 161 -7.80 -1.33 -7.58
N GLN A 162 -8.55 -0.85 -6.57
CA GLN A 162 -9.32 0.38 -6.71
C GLN A 162 -8.37 1.54 -7.01
N ILE A 163 -8.78 2.44 -7.91
CA ILE A 163 -7.95 3.56 -8.36
C ILE A 163 -7.60 4.55 -7.25
N THR A 164 -8.33 4.55 -6.14
CA THR A 164 -8.01 5.30 -4.91
C THR A 164 -6.69 4.86 -4.29
N LYS A 165 -6.31 3.57 -4.38
CA LYS A 165 -5.07 3.06 -3.80
C LYS A 165 -3.80 3.71 -4.37
N PRO A 166 -3.56 3.73 -5.70
CA PRO A 166 -2.39 4.41 -6.24
C PRO A 166 -2.42 5.92 -5.99
N ILE A 167 -3.60 6.55 -5.98
CA ILE A 167 -3.77 7.97 -5.63
C ILE A 167 -3.25 8.24 -4.21
N ASP A 168 -3.78 7.51 -3.23
CA ASP A 168 -3.46 7.68 -1.81
C ASP A 168 -2.02 7.30 -1.50
N PHE A 169 -1.52 6.24 -2.13
CA PHE A 169 -0.13 5.80 -1.99
C PHE A 169 0.83 6.88 -2.47
N PHE A 170 0.65 7.42 -3.68
CA PHE A 170 1.51 8.47 -4.21
C PHE A 170 1.48 9.73 -3.33
N ALA A 171 0.29 10.14 -2.89
CA ALA A 171 0.10 11.27 -1.98
C ALA A 171 0.88 11.07 -0.67
N THR A 172 0.70 9.90 -0.04
CA THR A 172 1.34 9.54 1.24
C THR A 172 2.85 9.47 1.11
N MET A 173 3.37 8.79 0.08
CA MET A 173 4.82 8.68 -0.13
C MET A 173 5.50 10.03 -0.36
N ASN A 174 4.74 10.99 -0.88
CA ASN A 174 5.20 12.34 -1.14
C ASN A 174 4.79 13.35 -0.05
N LYS A 175 4.26 12.91 1.09
CA LYS A 175 3.85 13.77 2.22
C LYS A 175 2.83 14.85 1.84
N MET A 176 1.96 14.53 0.88
CA MET A 176 0.84 15.37 0.46
C MET A 176 -0.43 14.84 1.10
N TYR A 177 -0.52 14.91 2.43
CA TYR A 177 -1.56 14.21 3.19
C TYR A 177 -2.98 14.72 2.90
N ASN A 178 -3.14 15.96 2.47
CA ASN A 178 -4.45 16.47 2.04
C ASN A 178 -4.78 16.12 0.59
N CYS A 179 -3.82 15.58 -0.18
CA CYS A 179 -4.03 15.09 -1.54
C CYS A 179 -4.39 13.59 -1.60
N VAL A 180 -4.83 12.99 -0.49
CA VAL A 180 -5.47 11.67 -0.52
C VAL A 180 -6.94 11.81 -0.95
N THR A 181 -7.56 10.71 -1.36
CA THR A 181 -8.97 10.70 -1.72
C THR A 181 -9.85 11.08 -0.52
N PRO A 182 -10.88 11.93 -0.72
CA PRO A 182 -11.72 12.40 0.37
C PRO A 182 -12.66 11.29 0.87
N ASP A 183 -12.83 11.25 2.18
CA ASP A 183 -13.79 10.40 2.88
C ASP A 183 -15.15 11.11 2.99
N ASP A 184 -15.82 11.36 1.86
CA ASP A 184 -17.07 12.14 1.80
C ASP A 184 -18.28 11.43 1.18
N ILE A 185 -18.08 10.26 0.56
CA ILE A 185 -19.16 9.47 -0.05
C ILE A 185 -19.53 8.24 0.76
N GLU A 186 -18.54 7.47 1.23
CA GLU A 186 -18.72 6.17 1.90
C GLU A 186 -18.86 6.29 3.43
#